data_AF-A0A2J7RK65-F1
#
_entry.id   AF-A0A2J7RK65-F1
#
_cell.length_a   1.000
_cell.length_b   1.000
_cell.length_c   1.000
_cell.angle_alpha   90.00
_cell.angle_beta   90.00
_cell.angle_gamma   90.00
#
_symmetry.space_group_name_H-M   'P 1'
#
loop_
_entity.id
_entity.type
_entity.pdbx_description
1 polymer ?
#
loop_
_entity_poly.entity_id
_entity_poly.type
_entity_poly.pdbx_seq_one_letter_code
_entity_poly.pdbx_strand_id
1 'polypeptide(L)'
;MANLLLTLQVLNISSNQLKLLPDSVGQLEKLHILNTSSNHLKALPDSIGNLKCLQHLDLRDNKQLKVLPASLARLTGLKDLALDSRRFEYPPEEIAMRGTVGIMQFLSEELGMECVSHSDAADKGPETSRSANVTDWEEKDRDFQAKIQQLERLKEQKQQELLALERNLEEHQRKEVELQAAKKSNSVQLLEDLMEQQNKLESEIRQIQEKREAGRMKLIEQLQEVEKTAHSVISHLLASSASWDTQLQRLLELEQEEEQCLLNVAQGRYQSYQRKDVINAMEAILEEECLREKKLREYGEGRAEVTRTLLSQQLESDQQLENILSAQGQVRVELVGRLQQDEELQCAAVGALLERSDARSWSLVHQVSLVESQLAALTAVEMERRKLQISEQVEELSEKRVALSVLLMDLLSQQAERKQQLLNMLTEMEERRWIDEEGQSKDGDFWLRQYQRLMDSRPGYLVEADQTLDPLLANHLVVAGVIHCLPFLARWVQSPQALHDVTDTMLKESGVIQSETRSAILKAVRMYLEERATMANSVLERAPTPGTDLMPEPSAPPAEEMGEVRSMSGIPNVECVVCMDEKCEIILVPCGHMCCCIKCAEKVVDCPMCRNVIERRIRAILP
;
A
#
# COMPACT_ATOMS: atom_id res chain seq x y z
N MET A 1 -4.61 -13.44 1.40
CA MET A 1 -3.48 -14.16 0.77
C MET A 1 -2.85 -13.23 -0.25
N ALA A 2 -1.52 -13.16 -0.35
CA ALA A 2 -0.86 -12.23 -1.27
C ALA A 2 -0.88 -12.74 -2.72
N ASN A 3 -1.35 -11.91 -3.65
CA ASN A 3 -1.27 -12.18 -5.09
C ASN A 3 0.17 -11.97 -5.60
N LEU A 4 1.02 -12.98 -5.39
CA LEU A 4 2.45 -12.96 -5.71
C LEU A 4 2.78 -12.94 -7.21
N LEU A 5 1.77 -13.00 -8.09
CA LEU A 5 1.94 -13.17 -9.55
C LEU A 5 1.48 -11.93 -10.38
N LEU A 6 1.18 -10.80 -9.75
CA LEU A 6 0.71 -9.58 -10.44
C LEU A 6 1.70 -8.98 -11.47
N THR A 7 2.95 -9.42 -11.46
CA THR A 7 4.00 -9.02 -12.42
C THR A 7 4.17 -9.98 -13.61
N LEU A 8 3.42 -11.08 -13.66
CA LEU A 8 3.62 -12.17 -14.61
C LEU A 8 3.17 -11.77 -16.02
N GLN A 9 4.11 -11.80 -16.98
CA GLN A 9 3.90 -11.36 -18.37
C GLN A 9 3.60 -12.51 -19.35
N VAL A 10 4.08 -13.72 -19.07
CA VAL A 10 3.91 -14.90 -19.93
C VAL A 10 3.49 -16.09 -19.08
N LEU A 11 2.29 -16.62 -19.33
CA LEU A 11 1.76 -17.82 -18.70
C LEU A 11 1.61 -18.91 -19.77
N ASN A 12 2.56 -19.85 -19.80
CA ASN A 12 2.47 -21.03 -20.65
C ASN A 12 2.12 -22.24 -19.78
N ILE A 13 0.91 -22.77 -19.97
CA ILE A 13 0.36 -23.95 -19.30
C ILE A 13 -0.14 -24.97 -20.34
N SER A 14 0.45 -24.97 -21.54
CA SER A 14 0.11 -25.92 -22.60
C SER A 14 0.45 -27.37 -22.25
N SER A 15 -0.15 -28.32 -22.97
CA SER A 15 0.10 -29.77 -22.83
C SER A 15 -0.11 -30.32 -21.41
N ASN A 16 -1.18 -29.86 -20.75
CA ASN A 16 -1.56 -30.25 -19.39
C ASN A 16 -2.96 -30.90 -19.38
N GLN A 17 -3.45 -31.28 -18.18
CA GLN A 17 -4.76 -31.93 -18.01
C GLN A 17 -5.80 -30.99 -17.36
N LEU A 18 -5.65 -29.68 -17.54
CA LEU A 18 -6.51 -28.67 -16.90
C LEU A 18 -7.93 -28.74 -17.46
N LYS A 19 -8.93 -28.75 -16.57
CA LYS A 19 -10.36 -28.83 -16.92
C LYS A 19 -11.07 -27.47 -16.88
N LEU A 20 -10.55 -26.55 -16.08
CA LEU A 20 -11.04 -25.19 -15.86
C LEU A 20 -9.83 -24.29 -15.54
N LEU A 21 -9.96 -22.99 -15.82
CA LEU A 21 -9.07 -21.96 -15.29
C LEU A 21 -9.79 -21.25 -14.12
N PRO A 22 -9.10 -20.88 -13.03
CA PRO A 22 -9.73 -20.16 -11.93
C PRO A 22 -9.97 -18.69 -12.27
N ASP A 23 -11.01 -18.08 -11.69
CA ASP A 23 -11.36 -16.67 -11.94
C ASP A 23 -10.23 -15.68 -11.60
N SER A 24 -9.32 -16.07 -10.70
CA SER A 24 -8.14 -15.29 -10.33
C SER A 24 -7.14 -15.09 -11.48
N VAL A 25 -7.21 -15.87 -12.57
CA VAL A 25 -6.40 -15.61 -13.79
C VAL A 25 -6.66 -14.20 -14.31
N GLY A 26 -7.90 -13.71 -14.25
CA GLY A 26 -8.27 -12.35 -14.66
C GLY A 26 -7.66 -11.22 -13.81
N GLN A 27 -6.95 -11.52 -12.73
CA GLN A 27 -6.23 -10.54 -11.90
C GLN A 27 -4.79 -10.29 -12.40
N LEU A 28 -4.32 -11.04 -13.41
CA LEU A 28 -2.99 -10.91 -13.99
C LEU A 28 -2.94 -9.76 -15.01
N GLU A 29 -3.20 -8.52 -14.58
CA GLU A 29 -3.33 -7.35 -15.48
C GLU A 29 -2.16 -7.13 -16.44
N LYS A 30 -0.94 -7.54 -16.05
CA LYS A 30 0.29 -7.42 -16.84
C LYS A 30 0.58 -8.59 -17.79
N LEU A 31 -0.33 -9.56 -17.90
CA LEU A 31 -0.17 -10.73 -18.76
C LEU A 31 -0.27 -10.33 -20.24
N HIS A 32 0.76 -10.68 -21.03
CA HIS A 32 0.87 -10.41 -22.46
C HIS A 32 0.61 -11.67 -23.31
N ILE A 33 1.00 -12.84 -22.80
CA ILE A 33 0.85 -14.13 -23.50
C ILE A 33 0.22 -15.15 -22.54
N LEU A 34 -0.87 -15.76 -22.97
CA LEU A 34 -1.53 -16.88 -22.28
C LEU A 34 -1.67 -18.06 -23.25
N ASN A 35 -0.86 -19.09 -23.03
CA ASN A 35 -0.95 -20.34 -23.80
C ASN A 35 -1.56 -21.44 -22.94
N THR A 36 -2.73 -21.93 -23.37
CA THR A 36 -3.50 -23.00 -22.72
C THR A 36 -3.76 -24.18 -23.66
N SER A 37 -3.04 -24.25 -24.78
CA SER A 37 -3.23 -25.28 -25.80
C SER A 37 -3.01 -26.70 -25.27
N SER A 38 -3.59 -27.71 -25.92
CA SER A 38 -3.48 -29.12 -25.50
C SER A 38 -3.88 -29.35 -24.03
N ASN A 39 -5.06 -28.89 -23.64
CA ASN A 39 -5.66 -29.11 -22.33
C ASN A 39 -7.07 -29.73 -22.46
N HIS A 40 -7.84 -29.77 -21.36
CA HIS A 40 -9.20 -30.30 -21.30
C HIS A 40 -10.20 -29.24 -20.83
N LEU A 41 -9.95 -27.95 -21.13
CA LEU A 41 -10.79 -26.84 -20.70
C LEU A 41 -12.21 -26.99 -21.26
N LYS A 42 -13.21 -26.82 -20.39
CA LYS A 42 -14.64 -26.84 -20.75
C LYS A 42 -15.19 -25.44 -21.07
N ALA A 43 -14.70 -24.45 -20.34
CA ALA A 43 -15.10 -23.05 -20.44
C ALA A 43 -13.91 -22.18 -20.04
N LEU A 44 -13.91 -20.94 -20.50
CA LEU A 44 -13.05 -19.86 -19.97
C LEU A 44 -13.85 -19.07 -18.92
N PRO A 45 -13.22 -18.60 -17.83
CA PRO A 45 -13.88 -17.76 -16.84
C PRO A 45 -14.17 -16.37 -17.43
N ASP A 46 -15.29 -15.75 -17.06
CA ASP A 46 -15.67 -14.42 -17.53
C ASP A 46 -14.61 -13.35 -17.19
N SER A 47 -13.84 -13.58 -16.12
CA SER A 47 -12.74 -12.70 -15.71
C SER A 47 -11.59 -12.61 -16.72
N ILE A 48 -11.53 -13.50 -17.73
CA ILE A 48 -10.54 -13.43 -18.81
C ILE A 48 -10.52 -12.06 -19.50
N GLY A 49 -11.68 -11.42 -19.63
CA GLY A 49 -11.84 -10.07 -20.20
C GLY A 49 -11.22 -8.92 -19.39
N ASN A 50 -10.68 -9.19 -18.19
CA ASN A 50 -9.96 -8.18 -17.40
C ASN A 50 -8.46 -8.08 -17.78
N LEU A 51 -7.93 -9.00 -18.60
CA LEU A 51 -6.52 -9.06 -19.01
C LEU A 51 -6.14 -8.00 -20.06
N LYS A 52 -6.23 -6.71 -19.71
CA LYS A 52 -6.08 -5.58 -20.64
C LYS A 52 -4.79 -5.58 -21.47
N CYS A 53 -3.69 -6.15 -20.96
CA CYS A 53 -2.40 -6.22 -21.66
C CYS A 53 -2.23 -7.48 -22.54
N LEU A 54 -3.21 -8.39 -22.60
CA LEU A 54 -3.08 -9.67 -23.31
C LEU A 54 -3.04 -9.45 -24.82
N GLN A 55 -1.97 -9.92 -25.46
CA GLN A 55 -1.73 -9.78 -26.90
C GLN A 55 -1.89 -11.12 -27.63
N HIS A 56 -1.58 -12.25 -26.98
CA HIS A 56 -1.67 -13.59 -27.57
C HIS A 56 -2.41 -14.55 -26.63
N LEU A 57 -3.47 -15.19 -27.14
CA LEU A 57 -4.24 -16.21 -26.44
C LEU A 57 -4.32 -17.48 -27.30
N ASP A 58 -3.81 -18.60 -26.78
CA ASP A 58 -3.84 -19.90 -27.46
C ASP A 58 -4.73 -20.90 -26.71
N LEU A 59 -5.77 -21.36 -27.41
CA LEU A 59 -6.85 -22.23 -26.93
C LEU A 59 -6.90 -23.58 -27.68
N ARG A 60 -6.01 -23.81 -28.66
CA ARG A 60 -6.04 -25.00 -29.55
C ARG A 60 -5.97 -26.33 -28.80
N ASP A 61 -6.51 -27.39 -29.38
CA ASP A 61 -6.57 -28.74 -28.81
C ASP A 61 -7.39 -28.88 -27.50
N ASN A 62 -8.14 -27.85 -27.08
CA ASN A 62 -9.10 -27.95 -25.97
C ASN A 62 -10.44 -28.55 -26.43
N LYS A 63 -10.48 -29.88 -26.58
CA LYS A 63 -11.61 -30.65 -27.15
C LYS A 63 -12.97 -30.47 -26.47
N GLN A 64 -13.05 -29.86 -25.29
CA GLN A 64 -14.28 -29.63 -24.54
C GLN A 64 -14.74 -28.16 -24.54
N LEU A 65 -13.92 -27.24 -25.08
CA LEU A 65 -14.21 -25.81 -25.13
C LEU A 65 -15.01 -25.51 -26.40
N LYS A 66 -16.31 -25.22 -26.23
CA LYS A 66 -17.27 -24.99 -27.32
C LYS A 66 -17.78 -23.56 -27.43
N VAL A 67 -17.64 -22.79 -26.35
CA VAL A 67 -18.24 -21.46 -26.18
C VAL A 67 -17.15 -20.50 -25.70
N LEU A 68 -16.98 -19.38 -26.38
CA LEU A 68 -16.20 -18.25 -25.91
C LEU A 68 -17.07 -17.29 -25.10
N PRO A 69 -16.61 -16.78 -23.93
CA PRO A 69 -17.35 -15.78 -23.18
C PRO A 69 -17.29 -14.42 -23.89
N ALA A 70 -18.42 -13.72 -23.93
CA ALA A 70 -18.51 -12.38 -24.53
C ALA A 70 -17.52 -11.38 -23.92
N SER A 71 -17.13 -11.57 -22.66
CA SER A 71 -16.15 -10.73 -21.97
C SER A 71 -14.79 -10.63 -22.69
N LEU A 72 -14.44 -11.55 -23.60
CA LEU A 72 -13.25 -11.45 -24.44
C LEU A 72 -13.21 -10.17 -25.28
N ALA A 73 -14.34 -9.59 -25.70
CA ALA A 73 -14.34 -8.32 -26.43
C ALA A 73 -13.73 -7.14 -25.64
N ARG A 74 -13.63 -7.26 -24.30
CA ARG A 74 -12.96 -6.26 -23.45
C ARG A 74 -11.43 -6.28 -23.58
N LEU A 75 -10.86 -7.26 -24.28
CA LEU A 75 -9.43 -7.39 -24.56
C LEU A 75 -8.98 -6.48 -25.71
N THR A 76 -8.93 -5.17 -25.47
CA THR A 76 -8.52 -4.17 -26.47
C THR A 76 -7.08 -4.33 -26.98
N GLY A 77 -6.24 -5.13 -26.31
CA GLY A 77 -4.85 -5.39 -26.69
C GLY A 77 -4.61 -6.67 -27.51
N LEU A 78 -5.65 -7.49 -27.74
CA LEU A 78 -5.49 -8.83 -28.32
C LEU A 78 -5.17 -8.77 -29.81
N LYS A 79 -4.00 -9.29 -30.19
CA LYS A 79 -3.51 -9.35 -31.58
C LYS A 79 -3.79 -10.72 -32.22
N ASP A 80 -3.60 -11.79 -31.44
CA ASP A 80 -3.68 -13.16 -31.92
C ASP A 80 -4.51 -14.04 -30.99
N LEU A 81 -5.52 -14.70 -31.55
CA LEU A 81 -6.42 -15.64 -30.88
C LEU A 81 -6.40 -16.96 -31.66
N ALA A 82 -5.57 -17.89 -31.20
CA ALA A 82 -5.44 -19.20 -31.82
C ALA A 82 -6.50 -20.17 -31.24
N LEU A 83 -7.42 -20.64 -32.10
CA LEU A 83 -8.47 -21.57 -31.73
C LEU A 83 -8.85 -22.51 -32.89
N ASP A 84 -9.48 -23.64 -32.55
CA ASP A 84 -9.91 -24.63 -33.54
C ASP A 84 -11.29 -24.25 -34.11
N SER A 85 -11.32 -23.44 -35.16
CA SER A 85 -12.56 -22.81 -35.69
C SER A 85 -13.74 -23.76 -35.92
N ARG A 86 -13.48 -25.03 -36.26
CA ARG A 86 -14.50 -26.07 -36.50
C ARG A 86 -15.06 -26.74 -35.23
N ARG A 87 -14.67 -26.28 -34.03
CA ARG A 87 -15.07 -26.89 -32.74
C ARG A 87 -15.98 -26.00 -31.90
N PHE A 88 -16.08 -24.72 -32.22
CA PHE A 88 -16.89 -23.77 -31.49
C PHE A 88 -18.33 -23.79 -32.00
N GLU A 89 -19.27 -23.88 -31.06
CA GLU A 89 -20.70 -23.63 -31.29
C GLU A 89 -20.99 -22.13 -31.21
N TYR A 90 -20.15 -21.38 -30.48
CA TYR A 90 -20.23 -19.94 -30.31
C TYR A 90 -18.83 -19.33 -30.07
N PRO A 91 -18.33 -18.42 -30.92
CA PRO A 91 -18.97 -17.87 -32.11
C PRO A 91 -19.16 -18.91 -33.24
N PRO A 92 -20.07 -18.67 -34.20
CA PRO A 92 -20.29 -19.55 -35.36
C PRO A 92 -19.02 -19.80 -36.19
N GLU A 93 -18.93 -20.96 -36.85
CA GLU A 93 -17.76 -21.36 -37.66
C GLU A 93 -17.36 -20.30 -38.71
N GLU A 94 -18.34 -19.66 -39.37
CA GLU A 94 -18.11 -18.58 -40.34
C GLU A 94 -17.36 -17.38 -39.75
N ILE A 95 -17.60 -17.08 -38.47
CA ILE A 95 -16.99 -15.98 -37.73
C ILE A 95 -15.65 -16.43 -37.15
N ALA A 96 -15.57 -17.65 -36.62
CA ALA A 96 -14.33 -18.25 -36.15
C ALA A 96 -13.26 -18.36 -37.28
N MET A 97 -13.68 -18.57 -38.52
CA MET A 97 -12.80 -18.56 -39.70
C MET A 97 -12.29 -17.16 -40.11
N ARG A 98 -12.94 -16.07 -39.67
CA ARG A 98 -12.48 -14.69 -39.95
C ARG A 98 -11.27 -14.27 -39.08
N GLY A 99 -10.80 -15.13 -38.18
CA GLY A 99 -9.66 -14.89 -37.29
C GLY A 99 -9.96 -13.86 -36.20
N THR A 100 -8.92 -13.45 -35.46
CA THR A 100 -9.01 -12.60 -34.26
C THR A 100 -9.91 -11.39 -34.45
N VAL A 101 -9.73 -10.63 -35.54
CA VAL A 101 -10.48 -9.39 -35.78
C VAL A 101 -11.97 -9.64 -35.98
N GLY A 102 -12.34 -10.67 -36.76
CA GLY A 102 -13.74 -11.01 -37.00
C GLY A 102 -14.46 -11.55 -35.75
N ILE A 103 -13.74 -12.30 -34.91
CA ILE A 103 -14.26 -12.78 -33.62
C ILE A 103 -14.45 -11.62 -32.65
N MET A 104 -13.45 -10.74 -32.52
CA MET A 104 -13.52 -9.58 -31.63
C MET A 104 -14.62 -8.60 -32.04
N GLN A 105 -14.83 -8.39 -33.36
CA GLN A 105 -15.92 -7.57 -33.88
C GLN A 105 -17.31 -8.18 -33.56
N PHE A 106 -17.48 -9.49 -33.73
CA PHE A 106 -18.75 -10.15 -33.41
C PHE A 106 -19.08 -10.03 -31.91
N LEU A 107 -18.11 -10.30 -31.04
CA LEU A 107 -18.29 -10.23 -29.59
C LEU A 107 -18.46 -8.79 -29.08
N SER A 108 -17.92 -7.77 -29.78
CA SER A 108 -18.15 -6.36 -29.44
C SER A 108 -19.50 -5.83 -29.91
N GLU A 109 -19.98 -6.28 -31.08
CA GLU A 109 -21.34 -6.00 -31.58
C GLU A 109 -22.40 -6.57 -30.61
N GLU A 110 -22.21 -7.78 -30.09
CA GLU A 110 -23.10 -8.38 -29.06
C GLU A 110 -23.07 -7.67 -27.70
N LEU A 111 -21.97 -7.01 -27.35
CA LEU A 111 -21.82 -6.21 -26.13
C LEU A 111 -22.14 -4.71 -26.31
N GLY A 112 -22.51 -4.28 -27.52
CA GLY A 112 -22.82 -2.88 -27.83
C GLY A 112 -21.63 -1.93 -27.71
N MET A 113 -20.41 -2.41 -28.01
CA MET A 113 -19.18 -1.60 -27.95
C MET A 113 -18.77 -1.10 -29.34
N GLU A 114 -18.63 0.21 -29.51
CA GLU A 114 -18.19 0.83 -30.78
C GLU A 114 -16.73 0.49 -31.09
N CYS A 115 -16.49 -0.25 -32.17
CA CYS A 115 -15.13 -0.53 -32.67
C CYS A 115 -14.57 0.64 -33.49
N VAL A 116 -13.65 1.40 -32.90
CA VAL A 116 -12.83 2.36 -33.66
C VAL A 116 -11.68 1.62 -34.35
N SER A 117 -11.80 1.45 -35.67
CA SER A 117 -10.72 0.91 -36.52
C SER A 117 -9.61 1.95 -36.73
N HIS A 118 -8.54 1.89 -35.93
CA HIS A 118 -7.31 2.64 -36.20
C HIS A 118 -6.41 1.91 -37.21
N SER A 119 -6.80 1.96 -38.48
CA SER A 119 -5.84 2.07 -39.58
C SER A 119 -5.69 3.55 -39.94
N ASP A 120 -4.50 3.95 -40.37
CA ASP A 120 -4.13 5.32 -40.80
C ASP A 120 -3.98 6.36 -39.66
N ALA A 121 -2.79 6.37 -39.06
CA ALA A 121 -2.27 7.50 -38.29
C ALA A 121 -0.77 7.72 -38.60
N ALA A 122 -0.45 7.84 -39.89
CA ALA A 122 0.81 8.42 -40.33
C ALA A 122 0.68 9.94 -40.43
N ASP A 123 1.68 10.64 -39.91
CA ASP A 123 2.08 12.01 -40.26
C ASP A 123 1.05 13.15 -40.10
N LYS A 124 1.16 13.88 -38.98
CA LYS A 124 1.15 15.37 -38.90
C LYS A 124 1.31 15.86 -37.45
N GLY A 125 2.49 16.38 -37.13
CA GLY A 125 2.69 17.21 -35.94
C GLY A 125 2.27 18.67 -36.22
N PRO A 126 1.59 19.37 -35.29
CA PRO A 126 1.24 20.77 -35.47
C PRO A 126 2.37 21.70 -34.98
N GLU A 127 2.78 22.65 -35.83
CA GLU A 127 3.55 23.80 -35.38
C GLU A 127 2.66 24.74 -34.53
N THR A 128 3.07 25.05 -33.30
CA THR A 128 2.86 26.38 -32.73
C THR A 128 4.01 26.73 -31.79
N SER A 129 4.51 27.96 -31.94
CA SER A 129 5.73 28.44 -31.31
C SER A 129 5.52 28.96 -29.88
N ARG A 130 6.41 28.56 -28.96
CA ARG A 130 6.79 29.38 -27.80
C ARG A 130 8.29 29.28 -27.54
N SER A 131 8.94 30.44 -27.55
CA SER A 131 10.38 30.59 -27.29
C SER A 131 10.74 30.18 -25.86
N ALA A 132 11.64 29.22 -25.71
CA ALA A 132 12.32 28.91 -24.45
C ALA A 132 13.69 28.26 -24.71
N ASN A 133 14.75 29.05 -24.50
CA ASN A 133 16.17 28.70 -24.33
C ASN A 133 16.73 27.48 -25.11
N VAL A 134 17.49 27.79 -26.16
CA VAL A 134 18.06 26.83 -27.13
C VAL A 134 19.12 25.88 -26.54
N THR A 135 19.66 26.12 -25.35
CA THR A 135 20.78 25.34 -24.78
C THR A 135 20.38 24.09 -23.98
N ASP A 136 19.11 23.91 -23.61
CA ASP A 136 18.63 22.76 -22.80
C ASP A 136 18.12 21.59 -23.68
N TRP A 137 17.73 21.89 -24.92
CA TRP A 137 17.22 20.88 -25.87
C TRP A 137 18.33 20.07 -26.54
N GLU A 138 19.50 20.66 -26.81
CA GLU A 138 20.64 19.98 -27.44
C GLU A 138 21.34 18.97 -26.51
N GLU A 139 21.22 19.12 -25.18
CA GLU A 139 21.66 18.11 -24.22
C GLU A 139 20.62 16.99 -24.09
N LYS A 140 19.33 17.32 -23.99
CA LYS A 140 18.25 16.33 -23.90
C LYS A 140 18.10 15.49 -25.16
N ASP A 141 18.32 16.06 -26.35
CA ASP A 141 18.31 15.31 -27.61
C ASP A 141 19.54 14.41 -27.74
N ARG A 142 20.74 14.86 -27.29
CA ARG A 142 21.92 13.99 -27.18
C ARG A 142 21.73 12.84 -26.19
N ASP A 143 21.15 13.11 -25.02
CA ASP A 143 20.82 12.08 -24.03
C ASP A 143 19.77 11.10 -24.57
N PHE A 144 18.77 11.58 -25.31
CA PHE A 144 17.75 10.75 -25.94
C PHE A 144 18.34 9.88 -27.06
N GLN A 145 19.17 10.44 -27.93
CA GLN A 145 19.91 9.69 -28.96
C GLN A 145 20.88 8.68 -28.34
N ALA A 146 21.59 9.04 -27.26
CA ALA A 146 22.44 8.11 -26.52
C ALA A 146 21.61 6.97 -25.88
N LYS A 147 20.40 7.27 -25.37
CA LYS A 147 19.45 6.27 -24.85
C LYS A 147 18.99 5.32 -25.96
N ILE A 148 18.67 5.85 -27.15
CA ILE A 148 18.30 5.05 -28.32
C ILE A 148 19.45 4.11 -28.71
N GLN A 149 20.67 4.64 -28.87
CA GLN A 149 21.85 3.82 -29.18
C GLN A 149 22.13 2.77 -28.09
N GLN A 150 21.88 3.09 -26.82
CA GLN A 150 22.00 2.12 -25.72
C GLN A 150 20.94 1.01 -25.80
N LEU A 151 19.69 1.35 -26.15
CA LEU A 151 18.61 0.38 -26.36
C LEU A 151 18.83 -0.49 -27.61
N GLU A 152 19.39 0.08 -28.68
CA GLU A 152 19.79 -0.66 -29.88
C GLU A 152 20.90 -1.67 -29.57
N ARG A 153 21.96 -1.26 -28.85
CA ARG A 153 23.03 -2.18 -28.39
C ARG A 153 22.48 -3.28 -27.47
N LEU A 154 21.55 -2.96 -26.57
CA LEU A 154 20.90 -3.96 -25.71
C LEU A 154 20.03 -4.93 -26.52
N LYS A 155 19.32 -4.45 -27.55
CA LYS A 155 18.54 -5.28 -28.47
C LYS A 155 19.45 -6.21 -29.27
N GLU A 156 20.56 -5.72 -29.81
CA GLU A 156 21.56 -6.52 -30.51
C GLU A 156 22.18 -7.58 -29.60
N GLN A 157 22.55 -7.22 -28.37
CA GLN A 157 23.05 -8.17 -27.36
C GLN A 157 22.01 -9.26 -27.06
N LYS A 158 20.74 -8.91 -26.87
CA LYS A 158 19.67 -9.90 -26.62
C LYS A 158 19.40 -10.79 -27.85
N GLN A 159 19.54 -10.27 -29.07
CA GLN A 159 19.48 -11.08 -30.28
C GLN A 159 20.69 -12.04 -30.39
N GLN A 160 21.89 -11.60 -30.03
CA GLN A 160 23.09 -12.46 -30.01
C GLN A 160 22.99 -13.55 -28.93
N GLU A 161 22.47 -13.24 -27.74
CA GLU A 161 22.19 -14.21 -26.68
C GLU A 161 21.15 -15.26 -27.13
N LEU A 162 20.07 -14.84 -27.80
CA LEU A 162 19.05 -15.74 -28.36
C LEU A 162 19.66 -16.69 -29.40
N LEU A 163 20.41 -16.16 -30.38
CA LEU A 163 21.09 -16.96 -31.40
C LEU A 163 22.12 -17.93 -30.79
N ALA A 164 22.79 -17.55 -29.70
CA ALA A 164 23.69 -18.44 -28.98
C ALA A 164 22.93 -19.56 -28.24
N LEU A 165 21.78 -19.25 -27.65
CA LEU A 165 20.92 -20.22 -26.98
C LEU A 165 20.29 -21.20 -27.97
N GLU A 166 19.84 -20.73 -29.15
CA GLU A 166 19.37 -21.58 -30.24
C GLU A 166 20.45 -22.56 -30.72
N ARG A 167 21.69 -22.08 -30.96
CA ARG A 167 22.82 -22.94 -31.33
C ARG A 167 23.15 -23.99 -30.27
N ASN A 168 23.15 -23.61 -28.99
CA ASN A 168 23.39 -24.54 -27.89
C ASN A 168 22.28 -25.61 -27.82
N LEU A 169 21.03 -25.23 -28.10
CA LEU A 169 19.88 -26.13 -28.10
C LEU A 169 19.92 -27.09 -29.30
N GLU A 170 20.31 -26.62 -30.49
CA GLU A 170 20.61 -27.49 -31.64
C GLU A 170 21.76 -28.47 -31.35
N GLU A 171 22.85 -28.02 -30.71
CA GLU A 171 23.96 -28.88 -30.32
C GLU A 171 23.52 -29.96 -29.32
N HIS A 172 22.69 -29.62 -28.34
CA HIS A 172 22.13 -30.58 -27.40
C HIS A 172 21.24 -31.61 -28.11
N GLN A 173 20.35 -31.18 -29.01
CA GLN A 173 19.53 -32.09 -29.81
C GLN A 173 20.37 -33.02 -30.69
N ARG A 174 21.44 -32.51 -31.33
CA ARG A 174 22.38 -33.35 -32.10
C ARG A 174 23.04 -34.42 -31.23
N LYS A 175 23.58 -34.03 -30.06
CA LYS A 175 24.20 -34.95 -29.09
C LYS A 175 23.21 -36.02 -28.59
N GLU A 176 21.94 -35.67 -28.38
CA GLU A 176 20.90 -36.64 -28.01
C GLU A 176 20.59 -37.63 -29.14
N VAL A 177 20.48 -37.15 -30.39
CA VAL A 177 20.27 -38.02 -31.57
C VAL A 177 21.46 -38.95 -31.78
N GLU A 178 22.69 -38.47 -31.63
CA GLU A 178 23.92 -39.28 -31.69
C GLU A 178 23.94 -40.36 -30.60
N LEU A 179 23.62 -40.01 -29.34
CA LEU A 179 23.53 -40.97 -28.24
C LEU A 179 22.43 -42.02 -28.46
N GLN A 180 21.29 -41.63 -29.05
CA GLN A 180 20.23 -42.58 -29.41
C GLN A 180 20.65 -43.50 -30.57
N ALA A 181 21.36 -42.97 -31.57
CA ALA A 181 21.89 -43.76 -32.68
C ALA A 181 22.95 -44.76 -32.20
N ALA A 182 23.88 -44.34 -31.34
CA ALA A 182 24.88 -45.21 -30.73
C ALA A 182 24.24 -46.32 -29.89
N LYS A 183 23.24 -46.00 -29.05
CA LYS A 183 22.47 -47.01 -28.29
C LYS A 183 21.79 -48.03 -29.19
N LYS A 184 21.18 -47.59 -30.30
CA LYS A 184 20.58 -48.49 -31.30
C LYS A 184 21.63 -49.37 -31.98
N SER A 185 22.75 -48.79 -32.40
CA SER A 185 23.87 -49.54 -33.02
C SER A 185 24.40 -50.64 -32.10
N ASN A 186 24.70 -50.31 -30.84
CA ASN A 186 25.22 -51.27 -29.87
C ASN A 186 24.18 -52.36 -29.55
N SER A 187 22.88 -52.02 -29.54
CA SER A 187 21.80 -52.98 -29.36
C SER A 187 21.66 -53.94 -30.54
N VAL A 188 21.92 -53.50 -31.77
CA VAL A 188 21.89 -54.36 -32.97
C VAL A 188 23.11 -55.29 -32.97
N GLN A 189 24.31 -54.76 -32.70
CA GLN A 189 25.54 -55.56 -32.61
C GLN A 189 25.43 -56.66 -31.55
N LEU A 190 24.91 -56.35 -30.35
CA LEU A 190 24.70 -57.35 -29.30
C LEU A 190 23.71 -58.45 -29.71
N LEU A 191 22.69 -58.13 -30.51
CA LEU A 191 21.74 -59.11 -31.04
C LEU A 191 22.37 -60.00 -32.12
N GLU A 192 23.22 -59.43 -32.98
CA GLU A 192 24.00 -60.19 -33.97
C GLU A 192 24.99 -61.15 -33.29
N ASP A 193 25.76 -60.66 -32.31
CA ASP A 193 26.69 -61.46 -31.51
C ASP A 193 25.98 -62.64 -30.82
N LEU A 194 24.84 -62.38 -30.17
CA LEU A 194 24.03 -63.41 -29.52
C LEU A 194 23.52 -64.46 -30.52
N MET A 195 23.05 -64.03 -31.69
CA MET A 195 22.58 -64.93 -32.74
C MET A 195 23.72 -65.79 -33.32
N GLU A 196 24.93 -65.24 -33.48
CA GLU A 196 26.10 -66.00 -33.93
C GLU A 196 26.54 -67.04 -32.88
N GLN A 197 26.58 -66.69 -31.59
CA GLN A 197 26.86 -67.66 -30.52
C GLN A 197 25.81 -68.78 -30.47
N GLN A 198 24.53 -68.45 -30.65
CA GLN A 198 23.44 -69.41 -30.63
C GLN A 198 23.51 -70.40 -31.80
N ASN A 199 23.75 -69.90 -33.02
CA ASN A 199 23.99 -70.73 -34.21
C ASN A 199 25.22 -71.65 -34.05
N LYS A 200 26.30 -71.14 -33.44
CA LYS A 200 27.51 -71.92 -33.17
C LYS A 200 27.22 -73.08 -32.21
N LEU A 201 26.56 -72.82 -31.08
CA LEU A 201 26.16 -73.85 -30.11
C LEU A 201 25.25 -74.91 -30.73
N GLU A 202 24.28 -74.53 -31.56
CA GLU A 202 23.45 -75.49 -32.31
C GLU A 202 24.27 -76.37 -33.25
N SER A 203 25.26 -75.80 -33.94
CA SER A 203 26.14 -76.56 -34.83
C SER A 203 27.01 -77.59 -34.07
N GLU A 204 27.52 -77.22 -32.89
CA GLU A 204 28.31 -78.10 -32.02
C GLU A 204 27.43 -79.24 -31.47
N ILE A 205 26.19 -78.95 -31.06
CA ILE A 205 25.22 -79.96 -30.61
C ILE A 205 24.90 -80.96 -31.73
N ARG A 206 24.66 -80.51 -32.97
CA ARG A 206 24.40 -81.40 -34.12
C ARG A 206 25.59 -82.33 -34.40
N GLN A 207 26.82 -81.81 -34.40
CA GLN A 207 28.02 -82.64 -34.58
C GLN A 207 28.18 -83.71 -33.48
N ILE A 208 27.80 -83.39 -32.23
CA ILE A 208 27.83 -84.37 -31.13
C ILE A 208 26.76 -85.46 -31.33
N GLN A 209 25.56 -85.09 -31.79
CA GLN A 209 24.48 -86.03 -32.10
C GLN A 209 24.89 -86.99 -33.23
N GLU A 210 25.37 -86.47 -34.37
CA GLU A 210 25.83 -87.28 -35.51
C GLU A 210 26.93 -88.29 -35.11
N LYS A 211 27.93 -87.84 -34.33
CA LYS A 211 29.00 -88.73 -33.82
C LYS A 211 28.44 -89.84 -32.92
N ARG A 212 27.43 -89.53 -32.09
CA ARG A 212 26.80 -90.50 -31.18
C ARG A 212 25.94 -91.51 -31.94
N GLU A 213 25.21 -91.07 -32.96
CA GLU A 213 24.42 -91.95 -33.83
C GLU A 213 25.30 -92.86 -34.68
N ALA A 214 26.38 -92.33 -35.28
CA ALA A 214 27.37 -93.14 -36.00
C ALA A 214 28.05 -94.19 -35.09
N GLY A 215 28.34 -93.84 -33.83
CA GLY A 215 28.84 -94.79 -32.83
C GLY A 215 27.83 -95.90 -32.51
N ARG A 216 26.54 -95.55 -32.35
CA ARG A 216 25.45 -96.52 -32.12
C ARG A 216 25.27 -97.49 -33.28
N MET A 217 25.34 -97.02 -34.53
CA MET A 217 25.19 -97.86 -35.72
C MET A 217 26.32 -98.89 -35.83
N LYS A 218 27.58 -98.49 -35.59
CA LYS A 218 28.73 -99.41 -35.58
C LYS A 218 28.60 -100.51 -34.53
N LEU A 219 28.06 -100.19 -33.34
CA LEU A 219 27.85 -101.17 -32.29
C LEU A 219 26.79 -102.22 -32.68
N ILE A 220 25.71 -101.79 -33.35
CA ILE A 220 24.65 -102.69 -33.85
C ILE A 220 25.20 -103.64 -34.92
N GLU A 221 26.01 -103.13 -35.85
CA GLU A 221 26.67 -103.92 -36.89
C GLU A 221 27.62 -104.98 -36.28
N GLN A 222 28.44 -104.59 -35.31
CA GLN A 222 29.32 -105.51 -34.57
C GLN A 222 28.54 -106.61 -33.83
N LEU A 223 27.43 -106.28 -33.18
CA LEU A 223 26.59 -107.26 -32.49
C LEU A 223 25.97 -108.28 -33.45
N GLN A 224 25.50 -107.84 -34.63
CA GLN A 224 24.96 -108.73 -35.65
C GLN A 224 26.02 -109.69 -36.22
N GLU A 225 27.28 -109.27 -36.30
CA GLU A 225 28.39 -110.12 -36.77
C GLU A 225 28.77 -111.19 -35.72
N VAL A 226 28.79 -110.82 -34.44
CA VAL A 226 28.98 -111.76 -33.31
C VAL A 226 27.84 -112.78 -33.23
N GLU A 227 26.60 -112.37 -33.47
CA GLU A 227 25.44 -113.27 -33.43
C GLU A 227 25.48 -114.33 -34.55
N LYS A 228 25.88 -113.95 -35.78
CA LYS A 228 26.07 -114.89 -36.90
C LYS A 228 27.20 -115.88 -36.64
N THR A 229 28.33 -115.41 -36.11
CA THR A 229 29.49 -116.28 -35.84
C THR A 229 29.19 -117.28 -34.72
N ALA A 230 28.49 -116.87 -33.66
CA ALA A 230 28.00 -117.77 -32.62
C ALA A 230 27.07 -118.86 -33.17
N HIS A 231 26.09 -118.51 -34.02
CA HIS A 231 25.18 -119.46 -34.66
C HIS A 231 25.92 -120.49 -35.55
N SER A 232 26.96 -120.06 -36.26
CA SER A 232 27.80 -120.94 -37.08
C SER A 232 28.53 -121.98 -36.24
N VAL A 233 29.17 -121.55 -35.14
CA VAL A 233 29.90 -122.44 -34.23
C VAL A 233 28.97 -123.45 -33.55
N ILE A 234 27.79 -123.00 -33.08
CA ILE A 234 26.79 -123.89 -32.46
C ILE A 234 26.31 -124.96 -33.45
N SER A 235 26.06 -124.59 -34.72
CA SER A 235 25.67 -125.56 -35.76
C SER A 235 26.78 -126.59 -36.05
N HIS A 236 28.05 -126.17 -36.01
CA HIS A 236 29.19 -127.07 -36.24
C HIS A 236 29.42 -128.06 -35.09
N LEU A 237 29.25 -127.60 -33.83
CA LEU A 237 29.40 -128.44 -32.64
C LEU A 237 28.31 -129.51 -32.54
N LEU A 238 27.06 -129.16 -32.88
CA LEU A 238 25.93 -130.10 -32.90
C LEU A 238 26.04 -131.20 -33.98
N ALA A 239 26.90 -131.02 -35.00
CA ALA A 239 27.09 -131.99 -36.08
C ALA A 239 28.16 -133.05 -35.80
N SER A 240 28.97 -132.90 -34.75
CA SER A 240 30.28 -133.57 -34.66
C SER A 240 30.46 -134.51 -33.45
N SER A 241 29.45 -134.64 -32.58
CA SER A 241 29.56 -135.35 -31.29
C SER A 241 28.86 -136.72 -31.29
N ALA A 242 29.53 -137.74 -31.87
CA ALA A 242 29.22 -139.14 -31.61
C ALA A 242 30.52 -139.94 -31.45
N SER A 243 30.60 -140.78 -30.41
CA SER A 243 31.74 -141.65 -30.08
C SER A 243 33.03 -140.96 -29.60
N TRP A 244 32.99 -140.35 -28.41
CA TRP A 244 34.05 -140.47 -27.39
C TRP A 244 33.41 -140.21 -26.02
N ASP A 245 33.25 -141.21 -25.14
CA ASP A 245 32.58 -140.99 -23.83
C ASP A 245 33.45 -141.33 -22.60
N THR A 246 34.63 -141.95 -22.77
CA THR A 246 35.49 -142.32 -21.62
C THR A 246 36.91 -141.77 -21.73
N GLN A 247 37.47 -141.72 -22.94
CA GLN A 247 38.67 -140.93 -23.20
C GLN A 247 38.33 -139.42 -23.27
N LEU A 248 37.15 -139.07 -23.81
CA LEU A 248 36.63 -137.71 -23.71
C LEU A 248 36.40 -137.31 -22.26
N GLN A 249 35.95 -138.20 -21.38
CA GLN A 249 35.65 -137.79 -20.00
C GLN A 249 36.91 -137.44 -19.19
N ARG A 250 38.06 -138.10 -19.43
CA ARG A 250 39.35 -137.69 -18.86
C ARG A 250 39.97 -136.47 -19.55
N LEU A 251 39.77 -136.32 -20.85
CA LEU A 251 40.18 -135.11 -21.56
C LEU A 251 39.32 -133.92 -21.10
N LEU A 252 38.02 -134.10 -20.89
CA LEU A 252 37.09 -133.14 -20.29
C LEU A 252 37.46 -132.82 -18.84
N GLU A 253 37.93 -133.77 -18.03
CA GLU A 253 38.40 -133.48 -16.67
C GLU A 253 39.67 -132.62 -16.70
N LEU A 254 40.64 -132.94 -17.56
CA LEU A 254 41.86 -132.12 -17.74
C LEU A 254 41.56 -130.76 -18.40
N GLU A 255 40.71 -130.73 -19.42
CA GLU A 255 40.22 -129.50 -20.05
C GLU A 255 39.42 -128.68 -19.05
N GLN A 256 38.60 -129.26 -18.16
CA GLN A 256 37.93 -128.54 -17.08
C GLN A 256 38.90 -128.00 -16.02
N GLU A 257 39.96 -128.73 -15.68
CA GLU A 257 41.01 -128.23 -14.77
C GLU A 257 41.81 -127.08 -15.41
N GLU A 258 42.17 -127.20 -16.70
CA GLU A 258 42.83 -126.15 -17.47
C GLU A 258 41.90 -124.94 -17.68
N GLU A 259 40.62 -125.15 -18.02
CA GLU A 259 39.59 -124.12 -18.12
C GLU A 259 39.36 -123.42 -16.79
N GLN A 260 39.29 -124.14 -15.66
CA GLN A 260 39.18 -123.54 -14.34
C GLN A 260 40.43 -122.72 -13.99
N CYS A 261 41.63 -123.20 -14.34
CA CYS A 261 42.87 -122.46 -14.15
C CYS A 261 42.90 -121.17 -15.00
N LEU A 262 42.52 -121.28 -16.28
CA LEU A 262 42.39 -120.14 -17.21
C LEU A 262 41.31 -119.16 -16.77
N LEU A 263 40.16 -119.63 -16.27
CA LEU A 263 39.09 -118.82 -15.70
C LEU A 263 39.56 -118.09 -14.45
N ASN A 264 40.29 -118.74 -13.55
CA ASN A 264 40.85 -118.11 -12.36
C ASN A 264 41.89 -117.02 -12.71
N VAL A 265 42.77 -117.29 -13.69
CA VAL A 265 43.72 -116.29 -14.21
C VAL A 265 43.00 -115.15 -14.94
N ALA A 266 41.94 -115.45 -15.71
CA ALA A 266 41.13 -114.45 -16.40
C ALA A 266 40.33 -113.57 -15.43
N GLN A 267 39.73 -114.16 -14.38
CA GLN A 267 39.05 -113.43 -13.30
C GLN A 267 40.04 -112.57 -12.51
N GLY A 268 41.23 -113.10 -12.18
CA GLY A 268 42.29 -112.32 -11.52
C GLY A 268 42.75 -111.13 -12.37
N ARG A 269 42.92 -111.32 -13.68
CA ARG A 269 43.21 -110.23 -14.64
C ARG A 269 42.04 -109.24 -14.73
N TYR A 270 40.81 -109.71 -14.85
CA TYR A 270 39.61 -108.87 -14.91
C TYR A 270 39.45 -108.00 -13.66
N GLN A 271 39.60 -108.57 -12.47
CA GLN A 271 39.58 -107.81 -11.20
C GLN A 271 40.75 -106.81 -11.12
N SER A 272 41.93 -107.15 -11.66
CA SER A 272 43.06 -106.23 -11.74
C SER A 272 42.79 -105.05 -12.68
N TYR A 273 42.21 -105.30 -13.86
CA TYR A 273 41.78 -104.24 -14.78
C TYR A 273 40.67 -103.39 -14.17
N GLN A 274 39.63 -104.00 -13.59
CA GLN A 274 38.55 -103.28 -12.93
C GLN A 274 39.05 -102.38 -11.79
N ARG A 275 40.01 -102.86 -10.96
CA ARG A 275 40.66 -102.03 -9.94
C ARG A 275 41.43 -100.87 -10.55
N LYS A 276 42.16 -101.10 -11.64
CA LYS A 276 42.89 -100.04 -12.36
C LYS A 276 41.94 -99.01 -12.97
N ASP A 277 40.83 -99.44 -13.57
CA ASP A 277 39.84 -98.57 -14.17
C ASP A 277 39.12 -97.73 -13.11
N VAL A 278 38.80 -98.31 -11.93
CA VAL A 278 38.26 -97.58 -10.78
C VAL A 278 39.25 -96.55 -10.24
N ILE A 279 40.55 -96.89 -10.14
CA ILE A 279 41.59 -95.95 -9.70
C ILE A 279 41.72 -94.80 -10.72
N ASN A 280 41.85 -95.10 -12.02
CA ASN A 280 41.92 -94.08 -13.07
C ASN A 280 40.67 -93.17 -13.07
N ALA A 281 39.48 -93.72 -12.82
CA ALA A 281 38.24 -92.95 -12.71
C ALA A 281 38.22 -92.07 -11.45
N MET A 282 38.71 -92.56 -10.31
CA MET A 282 38.87 -91.76 -9.10
C MET A 282 39.91 -90.64 -9.27
N GLU A 283 41.03 -90.91 -9.95
CA GLU A 283 42.04 -89.90 -10.30
C GLU A 283 41.42 -88.81 -11.18
N ALA A 284 40.70 -89.18 -12.25
CA ALA A 284 39.99 -88.22 -13.10
C ALA A 284 38.97 -87.36 -12.33
N ILE A 285 38.19 -87.95 -11.43
CA ILE A 285 37.23 -87.21 -10.59
C ILE A 285 37.96 -86.24 -9.64
N LEU A 286 39.08 -86.65 -9.05
CA LEU A 286 39.88 -85.78 -8.17
C LEU A 286 40.55 -84.64 -8.95
N GLU A 287 40.97 -84.87 -10.20
CA GLU A 287 41.47 -83.83 -11.10
C GLU A 287 40.36 -82.83 -11.48
N GLU A 288 39.16 -83.32 -11.83
CA GLU A 288 38.00 -82.47 -12.11
C GLU A 288 37.59 -81.63 -10.89
N GLU A 289 37.55 -82.23 -9.70
CA GLU A 289 37.24 -81.52 -8.45
C GLU A 289 38.31 -80.49 -8.08
N CYS A 290 39.59 -80.80 -8.26
CA CYS A 290 40.69 -79.85 -8.06
C CYS A 290 40.61 -78.66 -9.04
N LEU A 291 40.31 -78.92 -10.32
CA LEU A 291 40.06 -77.88 -11.32
C LEU A 291 38.82 -77.03 -10.99
N ARG A 292 37.76 -77.65 -10.45
CA ARG A 292 36.53 -76.97 -10.03
C ARG A 292 36.78 -76.07 -8.82
N GLU A 293 37.48 -76.55 -7.80
CA GLU A 293 37.89 -75.74 -6.65
C GLU A 293 38.78 -74.57 -7.07
N LYS A 294 39.74 -74.80 -7.97
CA LYS A 294 40.62 -73.73 -8.48
C LYS A 294 39.82 -72.63 -9.17
N LYS A 295 38.90 -72.97 -10.07
CA LYS A 295 38.00 -72.00 -10.73
C LYS A 295 37.10 -71.25 -9.74
N LEU A 296 36.58 -71.93 -8.71
CA LEU A 296 35.78 -71.31 -7.66
C LEU A 296 36.61 -70.32 -6.82
N ARG A 297 37.89 -70.65 -6.55
CA ARG A 297 38.83 -69.78 -5.85
C ARG A 297 39.19 -68.55 -6.68
N GLU A 298 39.55 -68.73 -7.94
CA GLU A 298 39.82 -67.64 -8.92
C GLU A 298 38.60 -66.70 -9.04
N TYR A 299 37.38 -67.24 -9.13
CA TYR A 299 36.15 -66.44 -9.12
C TYR A 299 35.93 -65.69 -7.79
N GLY A 300 36.17 -66.35 -6.65
CA GLY A 300 36.05 -65.74 -5.33
C GLY A 300 37.05 -64.60 -5.11
N GLU A 301 38.30 -64.79 -5.52
CA GLU A 301 39.37 -63.79 -5.49
C GLU A 301 39.04 -62.59 -6.39
N GLY A 302 38.62 -62.85 -7.64
CA GLY A 302 38.18 -61.80 -8.56
C GLY A 302 36.97 -61.01 -8.05
N ARG A 303 35.98 -61.67 -7.44
CA ARG A 303 34.84 -60.98 -6.81
C ARG A 303 35.27 -60.14 -5.61
N ALA A 304 36.19 -60.65 -4.78
CA ALA A 304 36.74 -59.93 -3.64
C ALA A 304 37.60 -58.72 -4.08
N GLU A 305 38.30 -58.83 -5.21
CA GLU A 305 39.05 -57.74 -5.83
C GLU A 305 38.15 -56.63 -6.34
N VAL A 306 37.13 -56.96 -7.14
CA VAL A 306 36.12 -55.99 -7.61
C VAL A 306 35.41 -55.32 -6.43
N THR A 307 35.15 -56.05 -5.34
CA THR A 307 34.56 -55.46 -4.13
C THR A 307 35.54 -54.50 -3.45
N ARG A 308 36.84 -54.84 -3.36
CA ARG A 308 37.88 -53.96 -2.81
C ARG A 308 38.07 -52.69 -3.63
N THR A 309 38.11 -52.78 -4.96
CA THR A 309 38.31 -51.61 -5.83
C THR A 309 37.09 -50.70 -5.85
N LEU A 310 35.87 -51.25 -5.78
CA LEU A 310 34.66 -50.45 -5.64
C LEU A 310 34.64 -49.69 -4.30
N LEU A 311 34.99 -50.35 -3.20
CA LEU A 311 35.07 -49.73 -1.87
C LEU A 311 36.17 -48.66 -1.79
N SER A 312 37.33 -48.86 -2.44
CA SER A 312 38.38 -47.83 -2.48
C SER A 312 37.95 -46.61 -3.30
N GLN A 313 37.29 -46.82 -4.45
CA GLN A 313 36.72 -45.72 -5.25
C GLN A 313 35.63 -44.95 -4.48
N GLN A 314 34.78 -45.64 -3.72
CA GLN A 314 33.79 -45.01 -2.85
C GLN A 314 34.47 -44.14 -1.78
N LEU A 315 35.44 -44.69 -1.04
CA LEU A 315 36.22 -43.94 -0.05
C LEU A 315 36.93 -42.71 -0.65
N GLU A 316 37.53 -42.84 -1.83
CA GLU A 316 38.13 -41.70 -2.55
C GLU A 316 37.10 -40.62 -2.90
N SER A 317 35.90 -41.03 -3.36
CA SER A 317 34.82 -40.09 -3.67
C SER A 317 34.23 -39.41 -2.43
N ASP A 318 34.04 -40.15 -1.34
CA ASP A 318 33.56 -39.62 -0.06
C ASP A 318 34.57 -38.62 0.52
N GLN A 319 35.87 -38.92 0.43
CA GLN A 319 36.92 -38.02 0.90
C GLN A 319 37.07 -36.77 0.02
N GLN A 320 36.81 -36.86 -1.29
CA GLN A 320 36.68 -35.68 -2.16
C GLN A 320 35.49 -34.80 -1.76
N LEU A 321 34.33 -35.41 -1.44
CA LEU A 321 33.15 -34.68 -0.95
C LEU A 321 33.42 -34.01 0.40
N GLU A 322 34.08 -34.69 1.34
CA GLU A 322 34.45 -34.11 2.64
C GLU A 322 35.43 -32.93 2.49
N ASN A 323 36.39 -33.01 1.57
CA ASN A 323 37.28 -31.90 1.23
C ASN A 323 36.53 -30.70 0.63
N ILE A 324 35.54 -30.92 -0.23
CA ILE A 324 34.69 -29.85 -0.79
C ILE A 324 33.82 -29.22 0.31
N LEU A 325 33.20 -30.03 1.16
CA LEU A 325 32.33 -29.56 2.24
C LEU A 325 33.11 -28.77 3.30
N SER A 326 34.30 -29.22 3.67
CA SER A 326 35.18 -28.52 4.61
C SER A 326 35.71 -27.20 4.02
N ALA A 327 36.09 -27.17 2.75
CA ALA A 327 36.47 -25.92 2.06
C ALA A 327 35.30 -24.92 1.99
N GLN A 328 34.09 -25.37 1.64
CA GLN A 328 32.89 -24.53 1.68
C GLN A 328 32.56 -24.06 3.10
N GLY A 329 32.78 -24.91 4.11
CA GLY A 329 32.65 -24.55 5.52
C GLY A 329 33.60 -23.43 5.93
N GLN A 330 34.88 -23.52 5.56
CA GLN A 330 35.88 -22.49 5.81
C GLN A 330 35.51 -21.15 5.15
N VAL A 331 35.14 -21.17 3.87
CA VAL A 331 34.69 -19.95 3.14
C VAL A 331 33.47 -19.31 3.79
N ARG A 332 32.51 -20.12 4.29
CA ARG A 332 31.35 -19.61 5.03
C ARG A 332 31.74 -18.96 6.36
N VAL A 333 32.61 -19.61 7.13
CA VAL A 333 33.11 -19.06 8.42
C VAL A 333 33.86 -17.75 8.19
N GLU A 334 34.70 -17.68 7.15
CA GLU A 334 35.44 -16.47 6.80
C GLU A 334 34.50 -15.33 6.37
N LEU A 335 33.48 -15.63 5.55
CA LEU A 335 32.47 -14.64 5.14
C LEU A 335 31.65 -14.14 6.34
N VAL A 336 31.24 -15.03 7.25
CA VAL A 336 30.52 -14.63 8.48
C VAL A 336 31.41 -13.74 9.37
N GLY A 337 32.69 -14.07 9.52
CA GLY A 337 33.65 -13.24 10.26
C GLY A 337 33.83 -11.85 9.64
N ARG A 338 33.88 -11.75 8.30
CA ARG A 338 33.92 -10.45 7.60
C ARG A 338 32.62 -9.65 7.80
N LEU A 339 31.46 -10.28 7.69
CA LEU A 339 30.17 -9.63 7.93
C LEU A 339 30.02 -9.11 9.37
N GLN A 340 30.52 -9.86 10.36
CA GLN A 340 30.54 -9.41 11.76
C GLN A 340 31.45 -8.19 11.97
N GLN A 341 32.64 -8.18 11.35
CA GLN A 341 33.52 -7.00 11.37
C GLN A 341 32.88 -5.79 10.69
N ASP A 342 32.22 -5.99 9.53
CA ASP A 342 31.49 -4.92 8.85
C ASP A 342 30.32 -4.38 9.68
N GLU A 343 29.60 -5.25 10.42
CA GLU A 343 28.51 -4.87 11.33
C GLU A 343 29.04 -4.04 12.53
N GLU A 344 30.13 -4.46 13.15
CA GLU A 344 30.79 -3.71 14.24
C GLU A 344 31.25 -2.32 13.77
N LEU A 345 31.88 -2.24 12.60
CA LEU A 345 32.33 -0.98 12.01
C LEU A 345 31.17 -0.06 11.62
N GLN A 346 30.07 -0.61 11.08
CA GLN A 346 28.86 0.16 10.77
C GLN A 346 28.19 0.69 12.04
N CYS A 347 28.06 -0.13 13.09
CA CYS A 347 27.54 0.30 14.38
C CYS A 347 28.37 1.44 14.98
N ALA A 348 29.70 1.32 14.96
CA ALA A 348 30.60 2.37 15.43
C ALA A 348 30.48 3.67 14.62
N ALA A 349 30.38 3.57 13.29
CA ALA A 349 30.22 4.74 12.41
C ALA A 349 28.87 5.45 12.64
N VAL A 350 27.78 4.71 12.81
CA VAL A 350 26.46 5.26 13.13
C VAL A 350 26.47 5.92 14.51
N GLY A 351 27.10 5.31 15.52
CA GLY A 351 27.29 5.90 16.85
C GLY A 351 27.99 7.26 16.77
N ALA A 352 29.14 7.34 16.09
CA ALA A 352 29.87 8.60 15.92
C ALA A 352 29.09 9.68 15.15
N LEU A 353 28.24 9.29 14.18
CA LEU A 353 27.36 10.22 13.47
C LEU A 353 26.23 10.75 14.36
N LEU A 354 25.66 9.90 15.22
CA LEU A 354 24.65 10.29 16.22
C LEU A 354 25.25 11.24 17.25
N GLU A 355 26.39 10.91 17.86
CA GLU A 355 27.11 11.79 18.81
C GLU A 355 27.38 13.18 18.20
N ARG A 356 27.82 13.23 16.93
CA ARG A 356 28.03 14.50 16.21
C ARG A 356 26.73 15.23 15.86
N SER A 357 25.62 14.52 15.71
CA SER A 357 24.29 15.11 15.54
C SER A 357 23.80 15.72 16.86
N ASP A 358 23.87 14.95 17.94
CA ASP A 358 23.42 15.34 19.27
C ASP A 358 24.23 16.50 19.82
N ALA A 359 25.56 16.51 19.64
CA ALA A 359 26.41 17.64 20.01
C ALA A 359 26.03 18.95 19.28
N ARG A 360 25.60 18.86 17.99
CA ARG A 360 25.09 20.03 17.24
C ARG A 360 23.72 20.46 17.75
N SER A 361 22.81 19.51 18.00
CA SER A 361 21.48 19.77 18.54
C SER A 361 21.56 20.43 19.92
N TRP A 362 22.39 19.91 20.83
CA TRP A 362 22.66 20.51 22.14
C TRP A 362 23.27 21.91 22.06
N SER A 363 24.20 22.13 21.13
CA SER A 363 24.77 23.47 20.88
C SER A 363 23.70 24.47 20.43
N LEU A 364 22.80 24.07 19.52
CA LEU A 364 21.67 24.89 19.09
C LEU A 364 20.67 25.16 20.23
N VAL A 365 20.30 24.14 21.01
CA VAL A 365 19.43 24.29 22.19
C VAL A 365 20.05 25.25 23.21
N HIS A 366 21.35 25.16 23.45
CA HIS A 366 22.05 26.08 24.34
C HIS A 366 22.08 27.52 23.79
N GLN A 367 22.30 27.70 22.49
CA GLN A 367 22.23 29.02 21.83
C GLN A 367 20.82 29.63 21.91
N VAL A 368 19.77 28.84 21.67
CA VAL A 368 18.37 29.28 21.81
C VAL A 368 18.09 29.69 23.26
N SER A 369 18.45 28.86 24.24
CA SER A 369 18.27 29.17 25.66
C SER A 369 19.03 30.43 26.10
N LEU A 370 20.22 30.68 25.55
CA LEU A 370 20.96 31.92 25.78
C LEU A 370 20.21 33.13 25.20
N VAL A 371 19.70 33.06 23.97
CA VAL A 371 18.91 34.12 23.34
C VAL A 371 17.61 34.37 24.11
N GLU A 372 16.90 33.33 24.53
CA GLU A 372 15.72 33.43 25.39
C GLU A 372 16.03 34.16 26.70
N SER A 373 17.15 33.83 27.35
CA SER A 373 17.58 34.51 28.59
C SER A 373 17.90 36.00 28.38
N GLN A 374 18.49 36.35 27.23
CA GLN A 374 18.78 37.74 26.85
C GLN A 374 17.50 38.52 26.52
N LEU A 375 16.56 37.91 25.80
CA LEU A 375 15.25 38.51 25.52
C LEU A 375 14.42 38.69 26.81
N ALA A 376 14.46 37.74 27.73
CA ALA A 376 13.84 37.86 29.05
C ALA A 376 14.46 39.02 29.86
N ALA A 377 15.78 39.19 29.84
CA ALA A 377 16.44 40.32 30.48
C ALA A 377 16.07 41.68 29.82
N LEU A 378 16.06 41.75 28.48
CA LEU A 378 15.67 42.95 27.74
C LEU A 378 14.22 43.35 27.99
N THR A 379 13.29 42.39 27.94
CA THR A 379 11.87 42.63 28.25
C THR A 379 11.66 43.07 29.69
N ALA A 380 12.40 42.52 30.66
CA ALA A 380 12.37 43.02 32.05
C ALA A 380 12.82 44.49 32.15
N VAL A 381 13.91 44.86 31.46
CA VAL A 381 14.40 46.25 31.42
C VAL A 381 13.40 47.19 30.73
N GLU A 382 12.77 46.76 29.63
CA GLU A 382 11.71 47.54 28.98
C GLU A 382 10.48 47.71 29.88
N MET A 383 10.09 46.68 30.63
CA MET A 383 8.96 46.75 31.56
C MET A 383 9.23 47.71 32.72
N GLU A 384 10.42 47.68 33.33
CA GLU A 384 10.80 48.67 34.34
C GLU A 384 10.90 50.09 33.75
N ARG A 385 11.41 50.26 32.52
CA ARG A 385 11.40 51.55 31.82
C ARG A 385 9.97 52.08 31.61
N ARG A 386 9.04 51.24 31.14
CA ARG A 386 7.63 51.61 30.95
C ARG A 386 6.96 51.96 32.27
N LYS A 387 7.25 51.20 33.33
CA LYS A 387 6.76 51.45 34.70
C LYS A 387 7.25 52.79 35.24
N LEU A 388 8.53 53.13 35.05
CA LEU A 388 9.09 54.44 35.42
C LEU A 388 8.44 55.59 34.63
N GLN A 389 8.23 55.42 33.33
CA GLN A 389 7.54 56.41 32.49
C GLN A 389 6.07 56.62 32.92
N ILE A 390 5.38 55.55 33.34
CA ILE A 390 4.02 55.64 33.87
C ILE A 390 4.02 56.32 35.24
N SER A 391 4.98 56.03 36.14
CA SER A 391 5.06 56.73 37.43
C SER A 391 5.36 58.22 37.26
N GLU A 392 6.26 58.61 36.35
CA GLU A 392 6.56 60.01 36.02
C GLU A 392 5.30 60.75 35.52
N GLN A 393 4.52 60.13 34.61
CA GLN A 393 3.24 60.68 34.17
C GLN A 393 2.20 60.81 35.29
N VAL A 394 2.15 59.84 36.22
CA VAL A 394 1.26 59.90 37.39
C VAL A 394 1.68 61.00 38.36
N GLU A 395 2.99 61.17 38.58
CA GLU A 395 3.57 62.25 39.39
C GLU A 395 3.25 63.62 38.77
N GLU A 396 3.52 63.84 37.48
CA GLU A 396 3.13 65.06 36.76
C GLU A 396 1.63 65.37 36.89
N LEU A 397 0.77 64.37 36.73
CA LEU A 397 -0.68 64.54 36.87
C LEU A 397 -1.07 64.86 38.32
N SER A 398 -0.35 64.34 39.31
CA SER A 398 -0.54 64.67 40.72
C SER A 398 -0.13 66.11 41.03
N GLU A 399 1.00 66.59 40.51
CA GLU A 399 1.45 67.97 40.65
C GLU A 399 0.47 68.95 39.99
N LYS A 400 0.02 68.65 38.77
CA LYS A 400 -0.99 69.45 38.05
C LYS A 400 -2.31 69.50 38.83
N ARG A 401 -2.74 68.41 39.46
CA ARG A 401 -3.93 68.38 40.35
C ARG A 401 -3.73 69.22 41.60
N VAL A 402 -2.55 69.15 42.24
CA VAL A 402 -2.22 69.98 43.41
C VAL A 402 -2.23 71.46 43.04
N ALA A 403 -1.56 71.86 41.95
CA ALA A 403 -1.56 73.25 41.47
C ALA A 403 -2.97 73.78 41.16
N LEU A 404 -3.81 72.99 40.47
CA LEU A 404 -5.22 73.34 40.23
C LEU A 404 -6.02 73.44 41.54
N SER A 405 -5.75 72.60 42.54
CA SER A 405 -6.42 72.68 43.84
C SER A 405 -6.03 73.94 44.63
N VAL A 406 -4.76 74.39 44.53
CA VAL A 406 -4.32 75.65 45.13
C VAL A 406 -5.00 76.84 44.44
N LEU A 407 -5.01 76.88 43.11
CA LEU A 407 -5.71 77.91 42.35
C LEU A 407 -7.22 77.95 42.65
N LEU A 408 -7.86 76.80 42.87
CA LEU A 408 -9.25 76.73 43.30
C LEU A 408 -9.45 77.35 44.69
N MET A 409 -8.55 77.08 45.65
CA MET A 409 -8.62 77.68 46.97
C MET A 409 -8.38 79.20 46.95
N ASP A 410 -7.48 79.69 46.08
CA ASP A 410 -7.27 81.13 45.86
C ASP A 410 -8.50 81.81 45.22
N LEU A 411 -9.19 81.14 44.29
CA LEU A 411 -10.44 81.65 43.72
C LEU A 411 -11.57 81.66 44.76
N LEU A 412 -11.66 80.64 45.62
CA LEU A 412 -12.64 80.58 46.71
C LEU A 412 -12.36 81.62 47.80
N SER A 413 -11.09 81.89 48.13
CA SER A 413 -10.73 82.96 49.08
C SER A 413 -11.04 84.34 48.50
N GLN A 414 -10.68 84.61 47.23
CA GLN A 414 -11.08 85.83 46.54
C GLN A 414 -12.60 86.01 46.44
N GLN A 415 -13.36 84.92 46.24
CA GLN A 415 -14.82 84.96 46.26
C GLN A 415 -15.36 85.30 47.65
N ALA A 416 -14.78 84.73 48.72
CA ALA A 416 -15.12 85.06 50.10
C ALA A 416 -14.80 86.53 50.43
N GLU A 417 -13.62 87.03 50.05
CA GLU A 417 -13.23 88.44 50.22
C GLU A 417 -14.18 89.39 49.49
N ARG A 418 -14.48 89.14 48.21
CA ARG A 418 -15.44 89.96 47.44
C ARG A 418 -16.84 89.92 48.05
N LYS A 419 -17.28 88.76 48.55
CA LYS A 419 -18.55 88.64 49.28
C LYS A 419 -18.53 89.46 50.58
N GLN A 420 -17.43 89.42 51.33
CA GLN A 420 -17.23 90.23 52.54
C GLN A 420 -17.25 91.74 52.22
N GLN A 421 -16.57 92.16 51.15
CA GLN A 421 -16.57 93.55 50.66
C GLN A 421 -17.96 94.02 50.25
N LEU A 422 -18.74 93.19 49.54
CA LEU A 422 -20.12 93.50 49.19
C LEU A 422 -21.03 93.59 50.43
N LEU A 423 -20.84 92.73 51.43
CA LEU A 423 -21.56 92.82 52.70
C LEU A 423 -21.20 94.11 53.45
N ASN A 424 -19.93 94.48 53.53
CA ASN A 424 -19.48 95.73 54.15
C ASN A 424 -20.03 96.97 53.40
N MET A 425 -20.09 96.93 52.06
CA MET A 425 -20.73 97.99 51.27
C MET A 425 -22.25 98.07 51.51
N LEU A 426 -22.92 96.94 51.68
CA LEU A 426 -24.34 96.92 52.04
C LEU A 426 -24.56 97.52 53.43
N THR A 427 -23.73 97.18 54.43
CA THR A 427 -23.80 97.81 55.75
C THR A 427 -23.46 99.29 55.71
N GLU A 428 -22.49 99.75 54.91
CA GLU A 428 -22.24 101.19 54.71
C GLU A 428 -23.43 101.90 54.04
N MET A 429 -24.10 101.26 53.08
CA MET A 429 -25.31 101.84 52.47
C MET A 429 -26.49 101.86 53.45
N GLU A 430 -26.62 100.86 54.32
CA GLU A 430 -27.59 100.85 55.41
C GLU A 430 -27.27 101.94 56.44
N GLU A 431 -26.03 102.09 56.90
CA GLU A 431 -25.60 103.16 57.82
C GLU A 431 -25.84 104.56 57.23
N ARG A 432 -25.56 104.77 55.94
CA ARG A 432 -25.93 106.04 55.26
C ARG A 432 -27.44 106.25 55.22
N ARG A 433 -28.22 105.18 55.02
CA ARG A 433 -29.69 105.21 55.09
C ARG A 433 -30.22 105.59 56.47
N TRP A 434 -29.57 105.14 57.55
CA TRP A 434 -29.87 105.59 58.92
C TRP A 434 -29.49 107.06 59.16
N ILE A 435 -28.38 107.54 58.59
CA ILE A 435 -27.96 108.95 58.69
C ILE A 435 -28.97 109.89 57.98
N ASP A 436 -29.55 109.44 56.87
CA ASP A 436 -30.59 110.20 56.15
C ASP A 436 -31.96 110.21 56.87
N GLU A 437 -32.21 109.33 57.86
CA GLU A 437 -33.48 109.31 58.62
C GLU A 437 -33.63 110.48 59.63
N GLU A 438 -32.54 111.10 60.08
CA GLU A 438 -32.60 112.30 60.95
C GLU A 438 -32.85 113.60 60.15
N GLY A 439 -32.81 113.55 58.81
CA GLY A 439 -32.77 114.70 57.89
C GLY A 439 -34.04 115.01 57.09
N GLN A 440 -35.23 115.05 57.71
CA GLN A 440 -36.50 115.58 57.16
C GLN A 440 -36.75 115.46 55.64
N SER A 441 -37.17 114.29 55.16
CA SER A 441 -38.05 114.22 53.98
C SER A 441 -39.01 113.03 54.03
N LYS A 442 -40.26 113.27 54.40
CA LYS A 442 -41.32 112.24 54.50
C LYS A 442 -41.90 111.80 53.14
N ASP A 443 -41.30 112.23 52.03
CA ASP A 443 -41.78 111.94 50.67
C ASP A 443 -41.12 110.72 50.03
N GLY A 444 -39.99 110.23 50.55
CA GLY A 444 -39.36 108.98 50.09
C GLY A 444 -40.26 107.75 50.32
N ASP A 445 -40.98 107.74 51.44
CA ASP A 445 -41.85 106.63 51.85
C ASP A 445 -43.21 106.63 51.12
N PHE A 446 -43.59 107.77 50.50
CA PHE A 446 -44.74 107.83 49.60
C PHE A 446 -44.46 107.04 48.33
N TRP A 447 -43.33 107.33 47.66
CA TRP A 447 -42.98 106.67 46.40
C TRP A 447 -42.64 105.19 46.58
N LEU A 448 -41.98 104.77 47.66
CA LEU A 448 -41.75 103.35 47.95
C LEU A 448 -43.06 102.59 48.17
N ARG A 449 -44.02 103.13 48.92
CA ARG A 449 -45.34 102.49 49.12
C ARG A 449 -46.21 102.51 47.86
N GLN A 450 -46.07 103.52 47.01
CA GLN A 450 -46.75 103.58 45.71
C GLN A 450 -46.12 102.61 44.69
N TYR A 451 -44.79 102.51 44.68
CA TYR A 451 -44.01 101.61 43.79
C TYR A 451 -44.18 100.15 44.20
N GLN A 452 -44.22 99.84 45.49
CA GLN A 452 -44.52 98.50 45.97
C GLN A 452 -45.97 98.12 45.64
N ARG A 453 -46.94 99.04 45.76
CA ARG A 453 -48.31 98.81 45.23
C ARG A 453 -48.37 98.64 43.71
N LEU A 454 -47.46 99.25 42.94
CA LEU A 454 -47.36 99.09 41.48
C LEU A 454 -46.68 97.77 41.06
N MET A 455 -45.71 97.30 41.84
CA MET A 455 -45.06 95.99 41.66
C MET A 455 -45.95 94.84 42.13
N ASP A 456 -46.69 95.03 43.22
CA ASP A 456 -47.66 94.07 43.75
C ASP A 456 -48.97 94.05 42.93
N SER A 457 -49.30 95.14 42.21
CA SER A 457 -50.37 95.15 41.21
C SER A 457 -49.94 94.45 39.92
N ARG A 458 -49.67 93.15 39.99
CA ARG A 458 -49.37 92.31 38.82
C ARG A 458 -50.54 92.43 37.81
N PRO A 459 -50.31 92.93 36.58
CA PRO A 459 -51.40 93.08 35.62
C PRO A 459 -51.98 91.72 35.25
N GLY A 460 -53.31 91.56 35.28
CA GLY A 460 -53.98 90.26 35.08
C GLY A 460 -53.56 89.53 33.79
N TYR A 461 -53.31 90.29 32.72
CA TYR A 461 -52.86 89.75 31.43
C TYR A 461 -51.50 89.03 31.48
N LEU A 462 -50.67 89.27 32.50
CA LEU A 462 -49.41 88.56 32.75
C LEU A 462 -49.53 87.38 33.72
N VAL A 463 -50.67 87.20 34.40
CA VAL A 463 -50.97 85.97 35.16
C VAL A 463 -51.55 84.92 34.22
N GLU A 464 -52.42 85.33 33.30
CA GLU A 464 -53.03 84.47 32.28
C GLU A 464 -51.99 83.99 31.25
N ALA A 465 -51.04 84.85 30.84
CA ALA A 465 -49.99 84.48 29.90
C ALA A 465 -49.07 83.35 30.42
N ASP A 466 -48.65 83.40 31.69
CA ASP A 466 -47.82 82.36 32.33
C ASP A 466 -48.48 80.97 32.35
N GLN A 467 -49.82 80.91 32.34
CA GLN A 467 -50.58 79.65 32.33
C GLN A 467 -50.83 79.10 30.91
N THR A 468 -50.56 79.89 29.86
CA THR A 468 -50.81 79.53 28.45
C THR A 468 -49.53 79.37 27.60
N LEU A 469 -48.36 79.52 28.21
CA LEU A 469 -47.08 79.43 27.51
C LEU A 469 -46.69 77.96 27.25
N ASP A 470 -46.54 77.63 25.97
CA ASP A 470 -46.03 76.34 25.51
C ASP A 470 -44.54 76.18 25.91
N PRO A 471 -44.17 75.13 26.67
CA PRO A 471 -42.79 74.95 27.15
C PRO A 471 -41.77 74.81 26.01
N LEU A 472 -42.18 74.41 24.81
CA LEU A 472 -41.29 74.35 23.64
C LEU A 472 -40.89 75.75 23.17
N LEU A 473 -41.83 76.70 23.12
CA LEU A 473 -41.52 78.10 22.76
C LEU A 473 -40.60 78.74 23.80
N ALA A 474 -40.82 78.46 25.08
CA ALA A 474 -39.94 78.91 26.15
C ALA A 474 -38.51 78.39 25.93
N ASN A 475 -38.33 77.10 25.62
CA ASN A 475 -37.01 76.50 25.40
C ASN A 475 -36.26 77.14 24.22
N HIS A 476 -36.92 77.40 23.09
CA HIS A 476 -36.29 78.10 21.95
C HIS A 476 -35.88 79.54 22.29
N LEU A 477 -36.64 80.24 23.14
CA LEU A 477 -36.27 81.56 23.66
C LEU A 477 -35.13 81.51 24.69
N VAL A 478 -35.00 80.42 25.47
CA VAL A 478 -33.83 80.15 26.32
C VAL A 478 -32.58 79.96 25.46
N VAL A 479 -32.62 79.06 24.47
CA VAL A 479 -31.49 78.75 23.57
C VAL A 479 -31.07 79.99 22.77
N ALA A 480 -32.01 80.85 22.40
CA ALA A 480 -31.71 82.13 21.73
C ALA A 480 -31.23 83.24 22.69
N GLY A 481 -31.28 83.05 24.01
CA GLY A 481 -30.87 84.04 25.02
C GLY A 481 -31.84 85.20 25.24
N VAL A 482 -33.07 85.13 24.70
CA VAL A 482 -34.02 86.27 24.65
C VAL A 482 -35.25 86.08 25.55
N ILE A 483 -35.12 85.26 26.61
CA ILE A 483 -36.17 85.00 27.62
C ILE A 483 -36.76 86.31 28.18
N HIS A 484 -35.91 87.33 28.37
CA HIS A 484 -36.30 88.63 28.93
C HIS A 484 -37.30 89.42 28.07
N CYS A 485 -37.55 89.02 26.82
CA CYS A 485 -38.56 89.65 25.95
C CYS A 485 -39.94 88.98 25.97
N LEU A 486 -40.14 87.91 26.76
CA LEU A 486 -41.43 87.21 26.93
C LEU A 486 -42.64 88.14 27.16
N PRO A 487 -42.58 89.18 28.01
CA PRO A 487 -43.73 90.06 28.27
C PRO A 487 -44.24 90.81 27.04
N PHE A 488 -43.36 91.10 26.07
CA PHE A 488 -43.74 91.77 24.81
C PHE A 488 -44.43 90.81 23.83
N LEU A 489 -44.15 89.50 23.95
CA LEU A 489 -44.77 88.46 23.13
C LEU A 489 -46.12 87.99 23.67
N ALA A 490 -46.44 88.25 24.95
CA ALA A 490 -47.66 87.81 25.63
C ALA A 490 -48.97 88.13 24.88
N ARG A 491 -49.01 89.24 24.11
CA ARG A 491 -50.15 89.63 23.27
C ARG A 491 -50.41 88.68 22.09
N TRP A 492 -49.39 88.00 21.57
CA TRP A 492 -49.50 87.08 20.43
C TRP A 492 -49.54 85.60 20.83
N VAL A 493 -49.18 85.26 22.07
CA VAL A 493 -49.20 83.90 22.62
C VAL A 493 -50.63 83.33 22.74
N GLN A 494 -51.66 84.18 22.79
CA GLN A 494 -53.05 83.77 22.98
C GLN A 494 -53.68 83.02 21.78
N SER A 495 -53.07 83.01 20.59
CA SER A 495 -53.46 82.09 19.51
C SER A 495 -52.29 81.70 18.60
N PRO A 496 -52.17 80.41 18.20
CA PRO A 496 -51.03 79.95 17.40
C PRO A 496 -51.03 80.51 15.97
N GLN A 497 -52.15 81.04 15.48
CA GLN A 497 -52.23 81.70 14.18
C GLN A 497 -51.64 83.13 14.23
N ALA A 498 -51.79 83.86 15.35
CA ALA A 498 -51.23 85.21 15.49
C ALA A 498 -49.69 85.24 15.58
N LEU A 499 -49.05 84.11 15.92
CA LEU A 499 -47.60 83.93 15.91
C LEU A 499 -47.00 83.82 14.50
N HIS A 500 -47.80 83.49 13.49
CA HIS A 500 -47.35 83.37 12.09
C HIS A 500 -47.12 84.75 11.42
N ASP A 501 -47.83 85.79 11.88
CA ASP A 501 -47.85 87.12 11.27
C ASP A 501 -46.90 88.13 11.95
N VAL A 502 -46.04 87.66 12.88
CA VAL A 502 -45.10 88.52 13.62
C VAL A 502 -43.98 89.01 12.70
N THR A 503 -43.95 90.32 12.45
CA THR A 503 -42.97 90.99 11.58
C THR A 503 -42.00 91.88 12.37
N ASP A 504 -40.81 92.14 11.81
CA ASP A 504 -39.78 93.00 12.41
C ASP A 504 -40.30 94.43 12.72
N THR A 505 -41.27 94.92 11.93
CA THR A 505 -41.97 96.19 12.17
C THR A 505 -42.86 96.15 13.41
N MET A 506 -43.64 95.08 13.61
CA MET A 506 -44.46 94.93 14.83
C MET A 506 -43.62 94.74 16.09
N LEU A 507 -42.46 94.08 15.99
CA LEU A 507 -41.52 93.95 17.12
C LEU A 507 -40.84 95.28 17.48
N LYS A 508 -40.62 96.17 16.51
CA LYS A 508 -40.19 97.56 16.77
C LYS A 508 -41.28 98.36 17.48
N GLU A 509 -42.51 98.28 17.01
CA GLU A 509 -43.67 98.96 17.61
C GLU A 509 -43.96 98.46 19.04
N SER A 510 -43.68 97.20 19.34
CA SER A 510 -43.80 96.64 20.71
C SER A 510 -42.63 96.96 21.64
N GLY A 511 -41.65 97.78 21.21
CA GLY A 511 -40.55 98.25 22.06
C GLY A 511 -39.25 97.45 22.01
N VAL A 512 -39.10 96.47 21.11
CA VAL A 512 -37.84 95.71 20.97
C VAL A 512 -36.88 96.49 20.05
N ILE A 513 -36.07 97.37 20.64
CA ILE A 513 -35.23 98.34 19.89
C ILE A 513 -34.01 97.68 19.23
N GLN A 514 -33.38 96.69 19.86
CA GLN A 514 -32.16 96.05 19.35
C GLN A 514 -32.46 95.12 18.17
N SER A 515 -31.68 95.22 17.08
CA SER A 515 -31.93 94.42 15.87
C SER A 515 -31.59 92.95 16.03
N GLU A 516 -30.63 92.64 16.89
CA GLU A 516 -30.18 91.28 17.19
C GLU A 516 -31.21 90.52 18.03
N THR A 517 -31.84 91.18 19.00
CA THR A 517 -32.93 90.56 19.78
C THR A 517 -34.17 90.31 18.93
N ARG A 518 -34.53 91.23 18.02
CA ARG A 518 -35.63 91.00 17.05
C ARG A 518 -35.35 89.82 16.11
N SER A 519 -34.15 89.71 15.55
CA SER A 519 -33.81 88.59 14.65
C SER A 519 -33.73 87.26 15.41
N ALA A 520 -33.23 87.26 16.65
CA ALA A 520 -33.23 86.09 17.53
C ALA A 520 -34.65 85.66 17.94
N ILE A 521 -35.56 86.59 18.23
CA ILE A 521 -36.99 86.31 18.49
C ILE A 521 -37.66 85.70 17.25
N LEU A 522 -37.50 86.31 16.06
CA LEU A 522 -38.07 85.78 14.82
C LEU A 522 -37.51 84.39 14.46
N LYS A 523 -36.24 84.12 14.80
CA LYS A 523 -35.63 82.80 14.65
C LYS A 523 -36.24 81.77 15.62
N ALA A 524 -36.38 82.12 16.90
CA ALA A 524 -36.98 81.25 17.92
C ALA A 524 -38.46 80.94 17.62
N VAL A 525 -39.24 81.94 17.20
CA VAL A 525 -40.64 81.75 16.78
C VAL A 525 -40.73 80.86 15.54
N ARG A 526 -39.84 81.05 14.55
CA ARG A 526 -39.80 80.18 13.36
C ARG A 526 -39.48 78.72 13.73
N MET A 527 -38.44 78.50 14.53
CA MET A 527 -38.06 77.15 14.98
C MET A 527 -39.20 76.47 15.77
N TYR A 528 -39.90 77.23 16.62
CA TYR A 528 -41.10 76.74 17.32
C TYR A 528 -42.25 76.36 16.36
N LEU A 529 -42.52 77.18 15.33
CA LEU A 529 -43.55 76.88 14.33
C LEU A 529 -43.18 75.69 13.43
N GLU A 530 -41.91 75.57 13.04
CA GLU A 530 -41.37 74.43 12.30
C GLU A 530 -41.50 73.14 13.14
N GLU A 531 -41.13 73.17 14.42
CA GLU A 531 -41.20 72.02 15.32
C GLU A 531 -42.65 71.64 15.70
N ARG A 532 -43.58 72.61 15.80
CA ARG A 532 -45.01 72.30 15.89
C ARG A 532 -45.58 71.72 14.60
N ALA A 533 -45.09 72.12 13.44
CA ALA A 533 -45.51 71.54 12.16
C ALA A 533 -45.01 70.09 12.02
N THR A 534 -43.79 69.78 12.46
CA THR A 534 -43.28 68.40 12.48
C THR A 534 -43.99 67.54 13.54
N MET A 535 -44.32 68.07 14.72
CA MET A 535 -45.13 67.34 15.71
C MET A 535 -46.61 67.17 15.31
N ALA A 536 -47.18 68.06 14.48
CA ALA A 536 -48.50 67.84 13.90
C ALA A 536 -48.48 66.76 12.80
N ASN A 537 -47.40 66.70 12.01
CA ASN A 537 -47.23 65.70 10.96
C ASN A 537 -46.80 64.31 11.49
N SER A 538 -46.24 64.20 12.71
CA SER A 538 -45.81 62.92 13.29
C SER A 538 -46.95 62.05 13.89
N VAL A 539 -48.20 62.49 13.77
CA VAL A 539 -49.39 61.72 14.20
C VAL A 539 -49.91 60.77 13.11
N LEU A 540 -49.38 60.86 11.88
CA LEU A 540 -49.78 60.05 10.72
C LEU A 540 -48.68 59.12 10.17
N GLU A 541 -47.91 58.48 11.05
CA GLU A 541 -47.34 57.13 10.86
C GLU A 541 -46.74 56.64 12.19
N ARG A 542 -47.07 55.42 12.65
CA ARG A 542 -46.73 54.95 14.01
C ARG A 542 -46.11 53.56 14.03
N ALA A 543 -44.95 53.46 14.71
CA ALA A 543 -44.18 52.24 15.04
C ALA A 543 -43.48 51.54 13.85
N PRO A 544 -42.39 50.74 14.07
CA PRO A 544 -41.82 50.30 15.36
C PRO A 544 -40.32 50.63 15.58
N THR A 545 -39.84 50.32 16.79
CA THR A 545 -38.43 50.42 17.24
C THR A 545 -37.49 49.40 16.59
N PRO A 546 -36.21 49.76 16.35
CA PRO A 546 -35.13 48.97 16.96
C PRO A 546 -33.86 49.74 17.37
N GLY A 547 -33.14 49.20 18.37
CA GLY A 547 -31.67 49.16 18.41
C GLY A 547 -30.87 50.35 18.95
N THR A 548 -30.31 50.19 20.15
CA THR A 548 -28.85 50.39 20.36
C THR A 548 -28.37 49.66 21.62
N ASP A 549 -27.19 49.07 21.52
CA ASP A 549 -26.59 48.19 22.53
C ASP A 549 -26.03 48.92 23.76
N LEU A 550 -26.12 48.28 24.92
CA LEU A 550 -25.06 48.26 25.94
C LEU A 550 -25.16 46.98 26.80
N MET A 551 -24.26 46.03 26.51
CA MET A 551 -23.71 44.94 27.36
C MET A 551 -24.61 44.18 28.36
N PRO A 552 -24.58 42.84 28.31
CA PRO A 552 -24.15 42.10 29.51
C PRO A 552 -23.11 40.99 29.26
N GLU A 553 -22.74 40.33 30.36
CA GLU A 553 -21.65 39.36 30.58
C GLU A 553 -21.56 38.17 29.61
N PRO A 554 -20.35 37.58 29.41
CA PRO A 554 -20.18 36.46 28.50
C PRO A 554 -20.64 35.12 29.10
N SER A 555 -21.50 34.42 28.37
CA SER A 555 -21.73 32.97 28.50
C SER A 555 -22.05 32.40 27.12
N ALA A 556 -21.49 31.21 26.83
CA ALA A 556 -21.53 30.52 25.53
C ALA A 556 -22.92 29.90 25.19
N PRO A 557 -23.15 29.28 24.01
CA PRO A 557 -22.32 29.13 22.80
C PRO A 557 -22.97 29.92 21.62
N PRO A 558 -23.17 29.49 20.34
CA PRO A 558 -22.88 28.23 19.62
C PRO A 558 -21.49 28.25 18.94
N ALA A 559 -21.35 27.69 17.73
CA ALA A 559 -20.19 27.79 16.83
C ALA A 559 -20.68 27.80 15.37
N GLU A 560 -20.04 28.59 14.49
CA GLU A 560 -20.21 28.48 13.03
C GLU A 560 -18.86 28.49 12.30
N GLU A 561 -18.75 27.54 11.36
CA GLU A 561 -17.92 27.57 10.15
C GLU A 561 -16.40 27.75 10.30
N MET A 562 -15.77 26.71 10.86
CA MET A 562 -14.48 26.27 10.34
C MET A 562 -14.60 25.88 8.86
N GLY A 563 -13.56 26.19 8.07
CA GLY A 563 -13.52 25.89 6.64
C GLY A 563 -13.69 24.40 6.30
N GLU A 564 -14.04 24.15 5.03
CA GLU A 564 -14.49 22.87 4.46
C GLU A 564 -13.60 21.65 4.81
N VAL A 565 -13.83 21.05 5.97
CA VAL A 565 -13.46 19.65 6.19
C VAL A 565 -14.46 18.80 5.43
N ARG A 566 -14.01 18.23 4.31
CA ARG A 566 -14.77 17.28 3.51
C ARG A 566 -15.47 16.26 4.41
N SER A 567 -16.79 16.17 4.27
CA SER A 567 -17.60 15.11 4.87
C SER A 567 -17.16 13.75 4.33
N MET A 568 -16.23 13.09 5.04
CA MET A 568 -15.93 11.67 4.87
C MET A 568 -17.09 10.87 5.48
N SER A 569 -18.21 10.83 4.78
CA SER A 569 -19.33 9.92 5.06
C SER A 569 -18.86 8.48 4.81
N GLY A 570 -18.26 7.87 5.83
CA GLY A 570 -17.66 6.55 5.74
C GLY A 570 -16.56 6.38 6.78
N ILE A 571 -16.94 6.05 8.02
CA ILE A 571 -16.01 5.36 8.92
C ILE A 571 -15.62 4.08 8.18
N PRO A 572 -14.32 3.81 7.93
CA PRO A 572 -13.92 2.59 7.24
C PRO A 572 -14.42 1.38 8.03
N ASN A 573 -14.92 0.36 7.33
CA ASN A 573 -15.22 -0.93 7.94
C ASN A 573 -13.88 -1.57 8.35
N VAL A 574 -13.34 -1.21 9.51
CA VAL A 574 -12.09 -1.76 10.03
C VAL A 574 -12.37 -3.16 10.56
N GLU A 575 -11.96 -4.14 9.76
CA GLU A 575 -11.87 -5.55 10.14
C GLU A 575 -10.86 -5.71 11.29
N CYS A 576 -11.14 -6.66 12.17
CA CYS A 576 -10.28 -6.96 13.31
C CYS A 576 -8.91 -7.45 12.85
N VAL A 577 -7.85 -6.83 13.37
CA VAL A 577 -6.44 -7.15 13.02
C VAL A 577 -6.08 -8.60 13.38
N VAL A 578 -6.87 -9.26 14.24
CA VAL A 578 -6.61 -10.62 14.75
C VAL A 578 -7.37 -11.71 13.99
N CYS A 579 -8.63 -11.50 13.62
CA CYS A 579 -9.42 -12.50 12.86
C CYS A 579 -9.73 -12.12 11.41
N MET A 580 -9.58 -10.86 11.01
CA MET A 580 -9.94 -10.29 9.71
C MET A 580 -11.44 -10.40 9.31
N ASP A 581 -12.27 -11.12 10.09
CA ASP A 581 -13.67 -11.39 9.75
C ASP A 581 -14.69 -10.48 10.46
N GLU A 582 -14.38 -9.97 11.67
CA GLU A 582 -15.33 -9.21 12.52
C GLU A 582 -14.90 -7.75 12.67
N LYS A 583 -15.87 -6.82 12.79
CA LYS A 583 -15.58 -5.39 12.95
C LYS A 583 -14.97 -5.07 14.33
N CYS A 584 -14.10 -4.06 14.37
CA CYS A 584 -13.56 -3.54 15.62
C CYS A 584 -14.60 -2.75 16.41
N GLU A 585 -15.03 -3.29 17.57
CA GLU A 585 -15.98 -2.65 18.51
C GLU A 585 -15.34 -2.28 19.86
N ILE A 586 -14.07 -2.62 20.09
CA ILE A 586 -13.41 -2.43 21.40
C ILE A 586 -12.25 -1.44 21.32
N ILE A 587 -12.31 -0.43 22.18
CA ILE A 587 -11.25 0.53 22.47
C ILE A 587 -10.39 -0.02 23.62
N LEU A 588 -9.08 -0.05 23.41
CA LEU A 588 -8.08 -0.51 24.38
C LEU A 588 -7.45 0.69 25.12
N VAL A 589 -7.48 0.68 26.44
CA VAL A 589 -6.92 1.75 27.30
C VAL A 589 -5.63 1.22 27.97
N PRO A 590 -4.54 2.00 28.04
CA PRO A 590 -4.44 3.45 27.78
C PRO A 590 -4.21 3.87 26.32
N CYS A 591 -3.99 2.94 25.38
CA CYS A 591 -3.49 3.29 24.05
C CYS A 591 -4.52 3.84 23.04
N GLY A 592 -5.82 3.85 23.36
CA GLY A 592 -6.91 4.38 22.54
C GLY A 592 -7.25 3.58 21.28
N HIS A 593 -6.50 2.52 20.95
CA HIS A 593 -6.66 1.81 19.68
C HIS A 593 -7.93 0.95 19.62
N MET A 594 -8.63 1.03 18.50
CA MET A 594 -9.79 0.21 18.16
C MET A 594 -9.42 -0.78 17.04
N CYS A 595 -8.84 -1.92 17.42
CA CYS A 595 -8.22 -2.89 16.50
C CYS A 595 -8.68 -4.35 16.71
N CYS A 596 -9.54 -4.60 17.70
CA CYS A 596 -10.08 -5.92 18.01
C CYS A 596 -11.62 -5.94 17.99
N CYS A 597 -12.20 -7.02 17.47
CA CYS A 597 -13.59 -7.37 17.77
C CYS A 597 -13.70 -7.91 19.22
N ILE A 598 -14.94 -8.11 19.69
CA ILE A 598 -15.22 -8.59 21.05
C ILE A 598 -14.52 -9.93 21.35
N LYS A 599 -14.67 -10.91 20.45
CA LYS A 599 -14.13 -12.27 20.63
C LYS A 599 -12.60 -12.33 20.64
N CYS A 600 -11.95 -11.43 19.89
CA CYS A 600 -10.49 -11.36 19.83
C CYS A 600 -9.90 -10.57 21.01
N ALA A 601 -10.56 -9.51 21.48
CA ALA A 601 -10.04 -8.69 22.58
C ALA A 601 -9.92 -9.43 23.92
N GLU A 602 -10.74 -10.46 24.15
CA GLU A 602 -10.66 -11.32 25.35
C GLU A 602 -9.37 -12.15 25.43
N LYS A 603 -8.80 -12.53 24.27
CA LYS A 603 -7.64 -13.42 24.17
C LYS A 603 -6.30 -12.68 24.05
N VAL A 604 -6.34 -11.35 23.98
CA VAL A 604 -5.19 -10.50 23.67
C VAL A 604 -4.82 -9.68 24.91
N VAL A 605 -3.56 -9.78 25.34
CA VAL A 605 -3.02 -9.10 26.54
C VAL A 605 -2.44 -7.72 26.20
N ASP A 606 -1.74 -7.62 25.06
CA ASP A 606 -1.10 -6.40 24.57
C ASP A 606 -1.77 -5.94 23.28
N CYS A 607 -1.91 -4.62 23.09
CA CYS A 607 -2.53 -4.08 21.87
C CYS A 607 -1.77 -4.52 20.60
N PRO A 608 -2.41 -5.15 19.60
CA PRO A 608 -1.70 -5.67 18.43
C PRO A 608 -1.08 -4.58 17.54
N MET A 609 -1.54 -3.33 17.67
CA MET A 609 -1.00 -2.18 16.92
C MET A 609 0.24 -1.56 17.60
N CYS A 610 0.21 -1.34 18.92
CA CYS A 610 1.24 -0.58 19.63
C CYS A 610 1.98 -1.36 20.73
N ARG A 611 1.67 -2.66 20.89
CA ARG A 611 2.25 -3.59 21.89
C ARG A 611 2.21 -3.12 23.34
N ASN A 612 1.34 -2.17 23.64
CA ASN A 612 1.17 -1.63 24.99
C ASN A 612 0.13 -2.48 25.75
N VAL A 613 0.35 -2.69 27.05
CA VAL A 613 -0.45 -3.58 27.90
C VAL A 613 -1.89 -3.03 28.02
N ILE A 614 -2.88 -3.91 27.92
CA ILE A 614 -4.30 -3.53 27.96
C ILE A 614 -4.82 -3.53 29.40
N GLU A 615 -4.96 -2.34 29.99
CA GLU A 615 -5.51 -2.17 31.34
C GLU A 615 -7.04 -2.25 31.36
N ARG A 616 -7.73 -1.63 30.39
CA ARG A 616 -9.19 -1.64 30.27
C ARG A 616 -9.64 -1.80 28.82
N ARG A 617 -10.76 -2.49 28.64
CA ARG A 617 -11.44 -2.74 27.35
C ARG A 617 -12.80 -2.05 27.42
N ILE A 618 -13.07 -1.11 26.52
CA ILE A 618 -14.32 -0.36 26.45
C ILE A 618 -15.03 -0.71 25.15
N ARG A 619 -16.29 -1.14 25.21
CA ARG A 619 -17.10 -1.38 24.01
C ARG A 619 -17.64 -0.06 23.48
N ALA A 620 -17.34 0.26 22.23
CA ALA A 620 -17.98 1.34 21.50
C ALA A 620 -19.41 0.90 21.11
N ILE A 621 -20.41 1.52 21.71
CA ILE A 621 -21.81 1.38 21.28
C ILE A 621 -22.09 2.53 20.32
N LEU A 622 -22.28 2.22 19.04
CA LEU A 622 -22.78 3.17 18.06
C LEU A 622 -24.29 3.40 18.30
N PRO A 623 -24.79 4.65 18.19
CA PRO A 623 -26.22 4.95 18.22
C PRO A 623 -26.94 4.48 16.94
#